data_AF-A0AAQ1RCA4-F1
#
_entry.id   AF-A0AAQ1RCA4-F1
#
_cell.length_a   1.000
_cell.length_b   1.000
_cell.length_c   1.000
_cell.angle_alpha   90.00
_cell.angle_beta   90.00
_cell.angle_gamma   90.00
#
_symmetry.space_group_name_H-M   'P 1'
#
loop_
_entity.id
_entity.type
_entity.pdbx_description
1 polymer ?
#
loop_
_entity_poly.entity_id
_entity_poly.type
_entity_poly.pdbx_seq_one_letter_code
_entity_poly.pdbx_strand_id
1 'polypeptide(L)'
;MNLPANTALFTPSWHAELELGYGRFDDSTRPTLRRHKGPLRVQKHLYAEGPEVCQHIIVHPPGGIAGGDRLDISATVGADAWAQLTSPGAAKWYRAASPAFQQLELHVQPGATLEWLPQETIVFSNAQAELSTRIELHGDAKLCYWDVVALGRPASGERFEHGHFQSHLDIRRDGTLLWHERQRIIGGDGLLGSPIGLDGRTVFATLLMTGEVGSELLEACRSLSMPNPVRGDLTQLPGLLVARCLADEALHARAWLIQIWKYLRPALLGREAVTPRIWNT
;
A
#
# COMPACT_ATOMS: atom_id res chain seq x y z
N MET A 1 0.65 44.29 16.92
CA MET A 1 0.27 43.25 17.91
C MET A 1 0.96 41.98 17.43
N ASN A 2 2.21 41.77 17.87
CA ASN A 2 3.04 40.67 17.38
C ASN A 2 2.68 39.43 18.22
N LEU A 3 2.09 38.43 17.58
CA LEU A 3 1.90 37.11 18.19
C LEU A 3 3.28 36.58 18.63
N PRO A 4 3.40 36.01 19.85
CA PRO A 4 4.66 35.44 20.30
C PRO A 4 5.06 34.28 19.36
N ALA A 5 6.31 34.31 18.89
CA ALA A 5 6.89 33.20 18.16
C ALA A 5 6.83 31.95 19.03
N ASN A 6 6.26 30.87 18.51
CA ASN A 6 6.12 29.61 19.22
C ASN A 6 7.50 28.95 19.36
N THR A 7 8.11 29.10 20.52
CA THR A 7 9.50 28.70 20.84
C THR A 7 9.61 27.20 21.12
N ALA A 8 9.10 26.33 20.24
CA ALA A 8 9.48 24.92 20.29
C ALA A 8 10.89 24.79 19.70
N LEU A 9 11.90 24.55 20.56
CA LEU A 9 13.31 24.34 20.16
C LEU A 9 13.51 23.09 19.28
N PHE A 10 12.50 22.22 19.21
CA PHE A 10 12.46 21.00 18.41
C PHE A 10 11.08 20.86 17.79
N THR A 11 11.00 20.36 16.56
CA THR A 11 9.73 20.03 15.91
C THR A 11 9.23 18.69 16.49
N PRO A 12 8.20 18.66 17.35
CA PRO A 12 7.79 17.44 18.05
C PRO A 12 7.03 16.45 17.16
N SER A 13 6.64 16.89 15.97
CA SER A 13 5.82 16.16 15.00
C SER A 13 6.11 16.71 13.61
N TRP A 14 6.25 15.86 12.60
CA TRP A 14 6.44 16.28 11.22
C TRP A 14 5.17 16.13 10.41
N HIS A 15 4.81 17.19 9.70
CA HIS A 15 3.76 17.15 8.70
C HIS A 15 4.39 17.10 7.31
N ALA A 16 4.15 15.99 6.62
CA ALA A 16 4.57 15.75 5.25
C ALA A 16 3.35 15.64 4.35
N GLU A 17 3.41 16.29 3.19
CA GLU A 17 2.36 16.19 2.17
C GLU A 17 3.01 15.84 0.84
N LEU A 18 2.35 15.00 0.05
CA LEU A 18 2.74 14.67 -1.32
C LEU A 18 1.49 14.56 -2.20
N GLU A 19 1.39 15.43 -3.19
CA GLU A 19 0.29 15.45 -4.16
C GLU A 19 0.84 15.19 -5.56
N LEU A 20 0.32 14.15 -6.20
CA LEU A 20 0.76 13.66 -7.51
C LEU A 20 -0.41 13.67 -8.51
N GLY A 21 -0.09 14.02 -9.75
CA GLY A 21 -1.03 13.96 -10.88
C GLY A 21 -0.37 13.28 -12.07
N TYR A 22 -1.13 12.46 -12.77
CA TYR A 22 -0.69 11.77 -13.98
C TYR A 22 -1.71 12.00 -15.09
N GLY A 23 -1.24 12.24 -16.31
CA GLY A 23 -2.09 12.48 -17.47
C GLY A 23 -1.59 11.75 -18.72
N ARG A 24 -2.53 11.43 -19.60
CA ARG A 24 -2.26 10.84 -20.91
C ARG A 24 -1.88 11.94 -21.92
N PHE A 25 -0.80 11.70 -22.66
CA PHE A 25 -0.29 12.55 -23.74
C PHE A 25 0.11 11.64 -24.91
N ASP A 26 -0.72 11.59 -25.94
CA ASP A 26 -0.60 10.64 -27.05
C ASP A 26 -0.43 9.21 -26.53
N ASP A 27 0.67 8.56 -26.90
CA ASP A 27 1.00 7.20 -26.46
C ASP A 27 1.74 7.13 -25.12
N SER A 28 1.85 8.24 -24.38
CA SER A 28 2.56 8.28 -23.09
C SER A 28 1.70 8.72 -21.90
N THR A 29 1.95 8.15 -20.71
CA THR A 29 1.47 8.73 -19.44
C THR A 29 2.59 9.56 -18.84
N ARG A 30 2.33 10.80 -18.40
CA ARG A 30 3.36 11.66 -17.79
C ARG A 30 2.88 12.26 -16.49
N PRO A 31 3.78 12.55 -15.52
CA PRO A 31 3.42 13.35 -14.35
C PRO A 31 3.00 14.76 -14.76
N THR A 32 1.82 15.19 -14.34
CA THR A 32 1.24 16.52 -14.59
C THR A 32 1.30 17.40 -13.35
N LEU A 33 1.37 16.79 -12.16
CA LEU A 33 1.46 17.47 -10.89
C LEU A 33 2.44 16.75 -9.96
N ARG A 34 3.26 17.53 -9.28
CA ARG A 34 4.14 17.08 -8.21
C ARG A 34 4.31 18.21 -7.21
N ARG A 35 3.53 18.17 -6.13
CA ARG A 35 3.65 19.10 -5.00
C ARG A 35 4.03 18.33 -3.76
N HIS A 36 4.85 18.94 -2.92
CA HIS A 36 5.21 18.34 -1.65
C HIS A 36 5.43 19.38 -0.56
N LYS A 37 5.36 18.92 0.68
CA LYS A 37 5.74 19.64 1.89
C LYS A 37 6.41 18.65 2.84
N GLY A 38 7.35 19.13 3.65
CA GLY A 38 8.08 18.28 4.59
C GLY A 38 8.95 17.26 3.85
N PRO A 39 9.15 16.04 4.37
CA PRO A 39 10.09 15.05 3.82
C PRO A 39 9.60 14.20 2.65
N LEU A 40 8.30 14.09 2.37
CA LEU A 40 7.81 13.20 1.29
C LEU A 40 8.27 13.66 -0.10
N ARG A 41 8.86 12.77 -0.89
CA ARG A 41 9.36 13.07 -2.24
C ARG A 41 9.03 11.93 -3.19
N VAL A 42 9.24 12.18 -4.47
CA VAL A 42 9.32 11.14 -5.51
C VAL A 42 10.69 11.19 -6.18
N GLN A 43 11.18 10.03 -6.60
CA GLN A 43 12.34 9.92 -7.49
C GLN A 43 11.94 10.24 -8.95
N LYS A 44 12.90 10.17 -9.87
CA LYS A 44 12.65 10.27 -11.31
C LYS A 44 11.65 9.18 -11.73
N HIS A 45 10.60 9.55 -12.48
CA HIS A 45 9.70 8.57 -13.09
C HIS A 45 10.44 7.74 -14.14
N LEU A 46 10.00 6.50 -14.29
CA LEU A 46 10.58 5.52 -15.21
C LEU A 46 9.48 4.94 -16.10
N TYR A 47 9.89 4.48 -17.27
CA TYR A 47 9.04 3.83 -18.27
C TYR A 47 9.58 2.42 -18.56
N ALA A 48 9.78 1.62 -17.51
CA ALA A 48 10.38 0.27 -17.63
C ALA A 48 9.56 -0.66 -18.54
N GLU A 49 8.31 -0.29 -18.74
CA GLU A 49 7.28 -1.03 -19.43
C GLU A 49 6.89 -0.41 -20.78
N GLY A 50 7.51 0.70 -21.18
CA GLY A 50 7.10 1.53 -22.31
C GLY A 50 6.42 2.84 -21.86
N PRO A 51 6.16 3.76 -22.79
CA PRO A 51 5.73 5.13 -22.48
C PRO A 51 4.34 5.20 -21.82
N GLU A 52 3.50 4.19 -22.01
CA GLU A 52 2.14 4.12 -21.48
C GLU A 52 2.09 4.05 -19.95
N VAL A 53 3.06 3.40 -19.31
CA VAL A 53 3.08 3.12 -17.87
C VAL A 53 4.11 4.00 -17.19
N CYS A 54 3.65 5.03 -16.48
CA CYS A 54 4.52 5.89 -15.68
C CYS A 54 4.76 5.24 -14.30
N GLN A 55 5.98 4.75 -14.07
CA GLN A 55 6.39 4.23 -12.78
C GLN A 55 6.99 5.35 -11.92
N HIS A 56 6.51 5.54 -10.69
CA HIS A 56 7.06 6.51 -9.74
C HIS A 56 7.37 5.86 -8.40
N ILE A 57 8.51 6.23 -7.82
CA ILE A 57 8.97 5.74 -6.52
C ILE A 57 8.77 6.86 -5.50
N ILE A 58 7.86 6.65 -4.56
CA ILE A 58 7.61 7.53 -3.41
C ILE A 58 8.64 7.23 -2.34
N VAL A 59 9.26 8.28 -1.80
CA VAL A 59 10.26 8.16 -0.75
C VAL A 59 9.87 9.03 0.44
N HIS A 60 10.00 8.46 1.62
CA HIS A 60 10.04 9.16 2.89
C HIS A 60 11.48 9.03 3.41
N PRO A 61 12.37 10.01 3.11
CA PRO A 61 13.77 9.96 3.51
C PRO A 61 14.04 9.78 5.01
N PRO A 62 13.20 10.29 5.93
CA PRO A 62 13.37 10.01 7.34
C PRO A 62 13.30 8.50 7.57
N GLY A 63 14.16 8.00 8.45
CA GLY A 63 14.34 6.56 8.67
C GLY A 63 13.09 5.82 9.17
N GLY A 64 12.00 6.51 9.47
CA GLY A 64 10.69 5.99 9.83
C GLY A 64 9.77 7.10 10.34
N ILE A 65 8.63 6.70 10.89
CA ILE A 65 7.52 7.54 11.33
C ILE A 65 7.46 7.45 12.86
N ALA A 66 7.56 8.58 13.54
CA ALA A 66 7.55 8.68 15.00
C ALA A 66 6.25 9.31 15.51
N GLY A 67 5.99 9.21 16.81
CA GLY A 67 4.77 9.73 17.43
C GLY A 67 4.53 11.21 17.10
N GLY A 68 3.30 11.54 16.71
CA GLY A 68 2.90 12.88 16.27
C GLY A 68 3.08 13.14 14.77
N ASP A 69 3.89 12.35 14.06
CA ASP A 69 4.10 12.54 12.61
C ASP A 69 2.79 12.32 11.82
N ARG A 70 2.66 13.05 10.72
CA ARG A 70 1.54 12.99 9.79
C ARG A 70 2.03 12.99 8.35
N LEU A 71 1.67 11.96 7.60
CA LEU A 71 2.00 11.79 6.19
C LEU A 71 0.69 11.80 5.38
N ASP A 72 0.45 12.87 4.63
CA ASP A 72 -0.69 12.98 3.73
C ASP A 72 -0.22 12.77 2.28
N ILE A 73 -0.69 11.71 1.62
CA ILE A 73 -0.33 11.35 0.25
C ILE A 73 -1.59 11.33 -0.60
N SER A 74 -1.57 12.04 -1.72
CA SER A 74 -2.62 11.99 -2.72
C SER A 74 -2.08 11.74 -4.12
N ALA A 75 -2.83 10.96 -4.92
CA ALA A 75 -2.53 10.75 -6.32
C ALA A 75 -3.80 10.75 -7.17
N THR A 76 -3.80 11.54 -8.23
CA THR A 76 -4.84 11.51 -9.26
C THR A 76 -4.28 10.95 -10.55
N VAL A 77 -4.85 9.85 -11.02
CA VAL A 77 -4.57 9.28 -12.34
C VAL A 77 -5.66 9.74 -13.29
N GLY A 78 -5.31 10.66 -14.19
CA GLY A 78 -6.21 11.24 -15.18
C GLY A 78 -6.71 10.22 -16.21
N ALA A 79 -7.72 10.60 -16.99
CA ALA A 79 -8.38 9.69 -17.93
C ALA A 79 -7.37 9.01 -18.87
N ASP A 80 -7.57 7.72 -19.11
CA ASP A 80 -6.74 6.85 -19.97
C ASP A 80 -5.25 6.76 -19.57
N ALA A 81 -4.85 7.34 -18.44
CA ALA A 81 -3.48 7.30 -17.97
C ALA A 81 -3.21 6.04 -17.13
N TRP A 82 -1.95 5.61 -17.10
CA TRP A 82 -1.50 4.47 -16.30
C TRP A 82 -0.33 4.85 -15.40
N ALA A 83 -0.55 4.80 -14.09
CA ALA A 83 0.49 5.03 -13.08
C ALA A 83 0.73 3.79 -12.22
N GLN A 84 2.01 3.46 -11.99
CA GLN A 84 2.44 2.46 -11.02
C GLN A 84 3.29 3.13 -9.95
N LEU A 85 2.81 3.11 -8.71
CA LEU A 85 3.40 3.78 -7.56
C LEU A 85 3.93 2.76 -6.57
N THR A 86 5.18 2.88 -6.19
CA THR A 86 5.85 2.01 -5.21
C THR A 86 6.69 2.83 -4.24
N SER A 87 7.18 2.21 -3.17
CA SER A 87 8.25 2.72 -2.33
C SER A 87 9.55 1.92 -2.55
N PRO A 88 10.73 2.46 -2.20
CA PRO A 88 11.99 1.73 -2.37
C PRO A 88 12.27 0.75 -1.23
N GLY A 89 11.58 0.89 -0.10
CA GLY A 89 11.80 0.08 1.08
C GLY A 89 10.69 0.26 2.09
N ALA A 90 10.83 -0.47 3.20
CA ALA A 90 9.79 -0.55 4.21
C ALA A 90 9.51 0.80 4.90
N ALA A 91 8.22 1.09 5.09
CA ALA A 91 7.79 2.16 5.99
C ALA A 91 7.88 1.66 7.43
N LYS A 92 8.71 2.28 8.27
CA LYS A 92 8.93 1.86 9.65
C LYS A 92 8.17 2.77 10.61
N TRP A 93 7.30 2.21 11.44
CA TRP A 93 6.61 2.92 12.50
C TRP A 93 7.31 2.64 13.82
N TYR A 94 7.86 3.68 14.42
CA TYR A 94 8.66 3.57 15.63
C TYR A 94 7.81 3.59 16.90
N ARG A 95 8.45 3.16 17.98
CA ARG A 95 7.96 3.33 19.35
C ARG A 95 7.51 4.78 19.58
N ALA A 96 6.30 4.95 20.11
CA ALA A 96 5.70 6.26 20.27
C ALA A 96 4.89 6.38 21.57
N ALA A 97 4.88 7.58 22.15
CA ALA A 97 4.02 7.94 23.29
C ALA A 97 2.67 8.53 22.84
N SER A 98 2.55 8.89 21.57
CA SER A 98 1.33 9.40 20.93
C SER A 98 1.15 8.78 19.54
N PRO A 99 -0.08 8.80 18.98
CA PRO A 99 -0.31 8.30 17.63
C PRO A 99 0.45 9.09 16.56
N ALA A 100 0.76 8.40 15.47
CA ALA A 100 1.18 8.98 14.21
C ALA A 100 0.19 8.55 13.11
N PHE A 101 0.17 9.28 12.00
CA PHE A 101 -0.89 9.19 11.02
C PHE A 101 -0.36 9.10 9.59
N GLN A 102 -1.00 8.26 8.78
CA GLN A 102 -0.88 8.31 7.33
C GLN A 102 -2.27 8.42 6.70
N GLN A 103 -2.46 9.39 5.82
CA GLN A 103 -3.63 9.51 4.97
C GLN A 103 -3.23 9.28 3.52
N LEU A 104 -3.97 8.40 2.85
CA LEU A 104 -3.79 8.08 1.44
C LEU A 104 -5.10 8.33 0.69
N GLU A 105 -5.09 9.25 -0.26
CA GLU A 105 -6.24 9.59 -1.10
C GLU A 105 -5.91 9.35 -2.58
N LEU A 106 -6.60 8.38 -3.19
CA LEU A 106 -6.33 7.95 -4.56
C LEU A 106 -7.57 8.18 -5.42
N HIS A 107 -7.39 8.87 -6.56
CA HIS A 107 -8.45 9.14 -7.52
C HIS A 107 -8.06 8.56 -8.88
N VAL A 108 -8.92 7.72 -9.45
CA VAL A 108 -8.67 7.05 -10.73
C VAL A 108 -9.81 7.37 -11.68
N GLN A 109 -9.50 8.14 -12.71
CA GLN A 109 -10.47 8.63 -13.70
C GLN A 109 -10.86 7.53 -14.72
N PRO A 110 -11.93 7.72 -15.52
CA PRO A 110 -12.33 6.73 -16.53
C PRO A 110 -11.20 6.33 -17.48
N GLY A 111 -11.15 5.06 -17.88
CA GLY A 111 -10.09 4.47 -18.69
C GLY A 111 -8.73 4.35 -18.00
N ALA A 112 -8.54 4.97 -16.84
CA ALA A 112 -7.25 5.02 -16.16
C ALA A 112 -6.95 3.74 -15.37
N THR A 113 -5.66 3.47 -15.16
CA THR A 113 -5.17 2.35 -14.34
C THR A 113 -4.21 2.85 -13.27
N LEU A 114 -4.46 2.48 -12.01
CA LEU A 114 -3.56 2.71 -10.89
C LEU A 114 -3.08 1.40 -10.30
N GLU A 115 -1.76 1.23 -10.24
CA GLU A 115 -1.11 0.16 -9.49
C GLU A 115 -0.40 0.78 -8.26
N TRP A 116 -0.98 0.64 -7.07
CA TRP A 116 -0.39 1.05 -5.79
C TRP A 116 0.27 -0.16 -5.13
N LEU A 117 1.59 -0.25 -5.31
CA LEU A 117 2.39 -1.43 -4.96
C LEU A 117 3.59 -1.08 -4.04
N PRO A 118 3.38 -0.48 -2.86
CA PRO A 118 4.46 -0.15 -1.94
C PRO A 118 5.15 -1.40 -1.39
N GLN A 119 6.36 -1.22 -0.85
CA GLN A 119 7.00 -2.20 0.04
C GLN A 119 6.26 -2.27 1.38
N GLU A 120 6.68 -3.19 2.25
CA GLU A 120 6.01 -3.47 3.51
C GLU A 120 6.01 -2.31 4.52
N THR A 121 4.99 -2.31 5.38
CA THR A 121 4.94 -1.48 6.59
C THR A 121 5.38 -2.32 7.78
N ILE A 122 6.42 -1.89 8.50
CA ILE A 122 6.91 -2.56 9.71
C ILE A 122 6.49 -1.73 10.92
N VAL A 123 5.70 -2.31 11.82
CA VAL A 123 5.16 -1.65 13.00
C VAL A 123 5.88 -2.16 14.24
N PHE A 124 6.77 -1.35 14.82
CA PHE A 124 7.59 -1.79 15.96
C PHE A 124 6.72 -1.95 17.21
N SER A 125 7.20 -2.75 18.17
CA SER A 125 6.52 -2.85 19.47
C SER A 125 6.44 -1.47 20.14
N ASN A 126 5.28 -1.16 20.71
CA ASN A 126 4.94 0.13 21.31
C ASN A 126 4.83 1.30 20.31
N ALA A 127 4.67 1.03 19.02
CA ALA A 127 4.22 2.03 18.03
C ALA A 127 2.71 2.29 18.18
N GLN A 128 2.27 3.49 17.80
CA GLN A 128 0.86 3.87 17.75
C GLN A 128 0.57 4.36 16.32
N ALA A 129 0.20 3.43 15.44
CA ALA A 129 0.10 3.66 14.00
C ALA A 129 -1.37 3.72 13.55
N GLU A 130 -1.75 4.79 12.86
CA GLU A 130 -3.10 4.99 12.35
C GLU A 130 -3.08 5.35 10.86
N LEU A 131 -3.57 4.44 10.02
CA LEU A 131 -3.56 4.55 8.57
C LEU A 131 -4.99 4.67 8.06
N SER A 132 -5.23 5.61 7.15
CA SER A 132 -6.50 5.79 6.46
C SER A 132 -6.27 5.87 4.96
N THR A 133 -6.89 4.96 4.21
CA THR A 133 -6.82 4.92 2.75
C THR A 133 -8.21 5.05 2.16
N ARG A 134 -8.38 6.00 1.24
CA ARG A 134 -9.60 6.21 0.46
C ARG A 134 -9.26 6.16 -1.02
N ILE A 135 -9.99 5.34 -1.76
CA ILE A 135 -9.80 5.15 -3.20
C ILE A 135 -11.12 5.40 -3.90
N GLU A 136 -11.15 6.40 -4.77
CA GLU A 136 -12.30 6.75 -5.60
C GLU A 136 -12.01 6.37 -7.05
N LEU A 137 -12.79 5.42 -7.56
CA LEU A 137 -12.76 4.95 -8.93
C LEU A 137 -13.93 5.55 -9.71
N HIS A 138 -13.68 5.93 -10.95
CA HIS A 138 -14.72 6.48 -11.84
C HIS A 138 -14.91 5.61 -13.08
N GLY A 139 -16.17 5.25 -13.38
CA GLY A 139 -16.51 4.45 -14.55
C GLY A 139 -15.78 3.10 -14.59
N ASP A 140 -15.01 2.86 -15.65
CA ASP A 140 -14.27 1.63 -15.91
C ASP A 140 -12.82 1.64 -15.37
N ALA A 141 -12.46 2.64 -14.55
CA ALA A 141 -11.17 2.76 -13.89
C ALA A 141 -10.68 1.44 -13.24
N LYS A 142 -9.41 1.12 -13.46
CA LYS A 142 -8.77 -0.11 -12.97
C LYS A 142 -7.83 0.18 -11.80
N LEU A 143 -7.85 -0.71 -10.82
CA LEU A 143 -7.04 -0.64 -9.61
C LEU A 143 -6.32 -1.96 -9.39
N CYS A 144 -5.04 -1.89 -9.04
CA CYS A 144 -4.31 -2.92 -8.33
C CYS A 144 -3.71 -2.26 -7.08
N TYR A 145 -4.18 -2.65 -5.91
CA TYR A 145 -3.71 -2.15 -4.63
C TYR A 145 -3.19 -3.33 -3.82
N TRP A 146 -2.07 -3.15 -3.12
CA TRP A 146 -1.74 -4.05 -2.03
C TRP A 146 -1.25 -3.31 -0.79
N ASP A 147 -1.29 -4.03 0.32
CA ASP A 147 -0.59 -3.72 1.55
C ASP A 147 0.11 -4.98 2.09
N VAL A 148 1.25 -4.77 2.75
CA VAL A 148 1.98 -5.81 3.47
C VAL A 148 2.36 -5.22 4.81
N VAL A 149 1.92 -5.84 5.91
CA VAL A 149 2.16 -5.34 7.26
C VAL A 149 2.92 -6.40 8.05
N ALA A 150 4.04 -6.00 8.62
CA ALA A 150 4.82 -6.78 9.58
C ALA A 150 4.70 -6.16 10.98
N LEU A 151 4.21 -6.93 11.93
CA LEU A 151 4.08 -6.55 13.33
C LEU A 151 5.34 -6.97 14.11
N GLY A 152 5.91 -6.00 14.84
CA GLY A 152 7.21 -6.15 15.50
C GLY A 152 8.37 -6.09 14.51
N ARG A 153 9.49 -6.69 14.88
CA ARG A 153 10.65 -6.89 14.00
C ARG A 153 10.98 -8.38 13.92
N PRO A 154 10.34 -9.12 13.00
CA PRO A 154 10.50 -10.56 12.89
C PRO A 154 11.97 -11.00 12.76
N ALA A 155 12.75 -10.28 11.95
CA ALA A 155 14.17 -10.57 11.73
C ALA A 155 15.05 -10.42 12.99
N SER A 156 14.61 -9.66 14.00
CA SER A 156 15.30 -9.53 15.29
C SER A 156 14.57 -10.23 16.44
N GLY A 157 13.51 -10.99 16.15
CA GLY A 157 12.68 -11.66 17.16
C GLY A 157 11.82 -10.74 18.04
N GLU A 158 11.71 -9.44 17.73
CA GLU A 158 10.87 -8.53 18.51
C GLU A 158 9.39 -8.76 18.16
N ARG A 159 8.59 -9.17 19.14
CA ARG A 159 7.14 -9.34 19.00
C ARG A 159 6.40 -8.01 19.20
N PHE A 160 5.21 -7.90 18.62
CA PHE A 160 4.32 -6.75 18.81
C PHE A 160 3.53 -6.87 20.11
N GLU A 161 4.19 -6.55 21.22
CA GLU A 161 3.65 -6.75 22.57
C GLU A 161 2.90 -5.53 23.12
N HIS A 162 3.18 -4.34 22.62
CA HIS A 162 2.62 -3.08 23.12
C HIS A 162 2.23 -2.16 21.97
N GLY A 163 1.39 -1.15 22.23
CA GLY A 163 0.95 -0.17 21.24
C GLY A 163 -0.25 -0.64 20.42
N HIS A 164 -0.50 0.02 19.29
CA HIS A 164 -1.59 -0.33 18.37
C HIS A 164 -1.27 -0.06 16.91
N PHE A 165 -1.94 -0.83 16.06
CA PHE A 165 -2.06 -0.59 14.64
C PHE A 165 -3.53 -0.51 14.28
N GLN A 166 -3.92 0.59 13.64
CA GLN A 166 -5.25 0.79 13.09
C GLN A 166 -5.14 1.11 11.61
N SER A 167 -5.95 0.44 10.79
CA SER A 167 -6.04 0.71 9.36
C SER A 167 -7.48 0.80 8.91
N HIS A 168 -7.75 1.76 8.03
CA HIS A 168 -9.03 1.95 7.35
C HIS A 168 -8.86 1.89 5.84
N LEU A 169 -9.47 0.85 5.25
CA LEU A 169 -9.78 0.61 3.84
C LEU A 169 -11.14 1.15 3.35
N ASP A 170 -11.24 2.19 2.52
CA ASP A 170 -12.45 2.45 1.69
C ASP A 170 -12.11 2.48 0.20
N ILE A 171 -12.81 1.68 -0.60
CA ILE A 171 -12.81 1.77 -2.07
C ILE A 171 -14.23 2.00 -2.54
N ARG A 172 -14.42 3.04 -3.34
CA ARG A 172 -15.69 3.40 -3.95
C ARG A 172 -15.55 3.46 -5.46
N ARG A 173 -16.63 3.10 -6.16
CA ARG A 173 -16.79 3.33 -7.60
C ARG A 173 -18.03 4.18 -7.82
N ASP A 174 -17.85 5.35 -8.44
CA ASP A 174 -18.92 6.30 -8.71
C ASP A 174 -19.79 6.60 -7.47
N GLY A 175 -19.14 6.79 -6.33
CA GLY A 175 -19.78 7.03 -5.03
C GLY A 175 -20.37 5.80 -4.33
N THR A 176 -20.42 4.64 -4.99
CA THR A 176 -20.89 3.37 -4.41
C THR A 176 -19.75 2.61 -3.75
N LEU A 177 -19.96 2.13 -2.52
CA LEU A 177 -18.96 1.36 -1.77
C LEU A 177 -18.71 0.00 -2.42
N LEU A 178 -17.46 -0.25 -2.85
CA LEU A 178 -17.00 -1.52 -3.41
C LEU A 178 -16.28 -2.37 -2.36
N TRP A 179 -15.51 -1.73 -1.48
CA TRP A 179 -14.78 -2.39 -0.40
C TRP A 179 -14.73 -1.52 0.85
N HIS A 180 -14.91 -2.16 2.01
CA HIS A 180 -14.75 -1.54 3.32
C HIS A 180 -13.98 -2.46 4.25
N GLU A 181 -12.94 -1.93 4.88
CA GLU A 181 -12.11 -2.69 5.81
C GLU A 181 -11.68 -1.83 7.01
N ARG A 182 -11.76 -2.44 8.20
CA ARG A 182 -11.26 -1.88 9.45
C ARG A 182 -10.38 -2.92 10.13
N GLN A 183 -9.12 -2.57 10.33
CA GLN A 183 -8.19 -3.37 11.12
C GLN A 183 -7.89 -2.62 12.41
N ARG A 184 -8.01 -3.31 13.54
CA ARG A 184 -7.60 -2.80 14.85
C ARG A 184 -6.84 -3.91 15.57
N ILE A 185 -5.55 -3.67 15.76
CA ILE A 185 -4.64 -4.61 16.39
C ILE A 185 -4.03 -3.91 17.60
N ILE A 186 -4.17 -4.54 18.77
CA ILE A 186 -3.55 -4.10 20.01
C ILE A 186 -2.36 -5.01 20.31
N GLY A 187 -1.24 -4.43 20.72
CA GLY A 187 -0.06 -5.19 21.11
C GLY A 187 -0.36 -6.13 22.28
N GLY A 188 0.17 -7.35 22.21
CA GLY A 188 -0.03 -8.35 23.27
C GLY A 188 -1.44 -8.96 23.31
N ASP A 189 -2.31 -8.63 22.36
CA ASP A 189 -3.65 -9.22 22.26
C ASP A 189 -3.58 -10.73 21.95
N GLY A 190 -4.48 -11.51 22.55
CA GLY A 190 -4.54 -12.96 22.36
C GLY A 190 -4.81 -13.39 20.91
N LEU A 191 -5.46 -12.53 20.10
CA LEU A 191 -5.70 -12.79 18.68
C LEU A 191 -4.42 -12.84 17.85
N LEU A 192 -3.32 -12.23 18.32
CA LEU A 192 -2.03 -12.34 17.64
C LEU A 192 -1.52 -13.79 17.59
N GLY A 193 -1.78 -14.56 18.65
CA GLY A 193 -1.39 -15.97 18.73
C GLY A 193 -2.49 -16.97 18.37
N SER A 194 -3.74 -16.50 18.23
CA SER A 194 -4.89 -17.38 18.05
C SER A 194 -5.08 -17.81 16.59
N PRO A 195 -5.45 -19.07 16.31
CA PRO A 195 -5.74 -19.55 14.95
C PRO A 195 -6.89 -18.84 14.23
N ILE A 196 -7.79 -18.18 14.97
CA ILE A 196 -8.86 -17.33 14.41
C ILE A 196 -8.39 -15.90 14.11
N GLY A 197 -7.21 -15.51 14.60
CA GLY A 197 -6.56 -14.24 14.34
C GLY A 197 -5.35 -14.45 13.42
N LEU A 198 -4.15 -14.09 13.90
CA LEU A 198 -2.93 -14.19 13.09
C LEU A 198 -2.20 -15.53 13.21
N ASP A 199 -2.69 -16.48 14.02
CA ASP A 199 -2.13 -17.83 14.13
C ASP A 199 -0.62 -17.82 14.46
N GLY A 200 -0.19 -16.85 15.27
CA GLY A 200 1.21 -16.65 15.64
C GLY A 200 2.10 -16.05 14.55
N ARG A 201 1.57 -15.79 13.35
CA ARG A 201 2.28 -15.15 12.24
C ARG A 201 2.40 -13.66 12.48
N THR A 202 3.55 -13.10 12.10
CA THR A 202 3.88 -11.69 12.34
C THR A 202 3.56 -10.80 11.15
N VAL A 203 3.28 -11.39 9.99
CA VAL A 203 3.01 -10.69 8.75
C VAL A 203 1.65 -11.07 8.19
N PHE A 204 0.90 -10.06 7.75
CA PHE A 204 -0.29 -10.24 6.93
C PHE A 204 -0.22 -9.31 5.72
N ALA A 205 -0.86 -9.70 4.63
CA ALA A 205 -0.87 -8.93 3.40
C ALA A 205 -2.20 -9.08 2.66
N THR A 206 -2.62 -8.02 1.99
CA THR A 206 -3.83 -7.98 1.16
C THR A 206 -3.48 -7.45 -0.23
N LEU A 207 -4.01 -8.09 -1.28
CA LEU A 207 -4.08 -7.54 -2.63
C LEU A 207 -5.54 -7.40 -3.04
N LEU A 208 -5.88 -6.26 -3.64
CA LEU A 208 -7.19 -5.91 -4.15
C LEU A 208 -7.02 -5.50 -5.62
N MET A 209 -7.73 -6.17 -6.53
CA MET A 209 -7.74 -5.82 -7.95
C MET A 209 -9.15 -5.71 -8.47
N THR A 210 -9.48 -4.62 -9.18
CA THR A 210 -10.81 -4.47 -9.78
C THR A 210 -10.95 -5.33 -11.03
N GLY A 211 -12.17 -5.81 -11.26
CA GLY A 211 -12.51 -6.67 -12.39
C GLY A 211 -12.85 -8.10 -11.95
N GLU A 212 -12.99 -8.97 -12.95
CA GLU A 212 -13.44 -10.34 -12.78
C GLU A 212 -12.62 -11.27 -13.67
N VAL A 213 -12.36 -12.49 -13.19
CA VAL A 213 -11.66 -13.53 -13.93
C VAL A 213 -12.50 -14.81 -13.98
N GLY A 214 -12.19 -15.67 -14.95
CA GLY A 214 -12.78 -17.00 -15.02
C GLY A 214 -12.30 -17.91 -13.88
N SER A 215 -13.10 -18.94 -13.58
CA SER A 215 -12.79 -19.91 -12.52
C SER A 215 -11.46 -20.62 -12.72
N GLU A 216 -11.07 -20.92 -13.97
CA GLU A 216 -9.80 -21.56 -14.28
C GLU A 216 -8.59 -20.73 -13.82
N LEU A 217 -8.58 -19.42 -14.08
CA LEU A 217 -7.52 -18.52 -13.62
C LEU A 217 -7.54 -18.38 -12.09
N LEU A 218 -8.72 -18.34 -11.48
CA LEU A 218 -8.87 -18.30 -10.03
C LEU A 218 -8.25 -19.54 -9.37
N GLU A 219 -8.56 -20.73 -9.87
CA GLU A 219 -8.00 -22.00 -9.38
C GLU A 219 -6.49 -22.12 -9.66
N ALA A 220 -6.01 -21.60 -10.80
CA ALA A 220 -4.58 -21.55 -11.09
C ALA A 220 -3.83 -20.68 -10.06
N CYS A 221 -4.37 -19.52 -9.71
CA CYS A 221 -3.82 -18.65 -8.65
C CYS A 221 -3.83 -19.34 -7.27
N ARG A 222 -4.90 -20.07 -6.93
CA ARG A 222 -5.01 -20.81 -5.66
C ARG A 222 -4.03 -21.98 -5.58
N SER A 223 -3.72 -22.59 -6.71
CA SER A 223 -2.82 -23.74 -6.81
C SER A 223 -1.33 -23.36 -6.89
N LEU A 224 -0.99 -22.08 -6.74
CA LEU A 224 0.40 -21.61 -6.79
C LEU A 224 1.23 -22.22 -5.66
N SER A 225 2.21 -23.05 -6.05
CA SER A 225 3.20 -23.59 -5.13
C SER A 225 4.41 -22.66 -5.03
N MET A 226 4.72 -22.19 -3.82
CA MET A 226 5.87 -21.33 -3.53
C MET A 226 6.94 -22.07 -2.73
N PRO A 227 8.24 -21.80 -2.94
CA PRO A 227 9.32 -22.40 -2.15
C PRO A 227 9.20 -22.15 -0.64
N ASN A 228 8.73 -20.95 -0.26
CA ASN A 228 8.44 -20.56 1.12
C ASN A 228 6.93 -20.29 1.21
N PRO A 229 6.11 -21.32 1.49
CA PRO A 229 4.65 -21.20 1.41
C PRO A 229 4.13 -20.28 2.52
N VAL A 230 3.22 -19.40 2.13
CA VAL A 230 2.42 -18.58 3.05
C VAL A 230 1.06 -19.24 3.25
N ARG A 231 0.38 -18.93 4.35
CA ARG A 231 -1.03 -19.32 4.51
C ARG A 231 -1.89 -18.26 3.82
N GLY A 232 -2.23 -18.46 2.55
CA GLY A 232 -2.98 -17.49 1.77
C GLY A 232 -3.97 -18.10 0.80
N ASP A 233 -4.93 -17.28 0.38
CA ASP A 233 -5.97 -17.64 -0.58
C ASP A 233 -6.47 -16.39 -1.32
N LEU A 234 -7.23 -16.60 -2.40
CA LEU A 234 -7.81 -15.60 -3.28
C LEU A 234 -9.32 -15.86 -3.43
N THR A 235 -10.12 -14.80 -3.38
CA THR A 235 -11.56 -14.85 -3.62
C THR A 235 -11.98 -13.73 -4.56
N GLN A 236 -13.03 -13.97 -5.35
CA GLN A 236 -13.68 -12.96 -6.19
C GLN A 236 -15.02 -12.55 -5.58
N LEU A 237 -15.18 -11.24 -5.41
CA LEU A 237 -16.43 -10.55 -5.12
C LEU A 237 -16.90 -9.85 -6.41
N PRO A 238 -18.15 -9.36 -6.48
CA PRO A 238 -18.62 -8.60 -7.63
C PRO A 238 -17.69 -7.41 -7.93
N GLY A 239 -17.05 -7.43 -9.10
CA GLY A 239 -16.12 -6.38 -9.55
C GLY A 239 -14.78 -6.25 -8.78
N LEU A 240 -14.44 -7.18 -7.88
CA LEU A 240 -13.23 -7.09 -7.05
C LEU A 240 -12.65 -8.47 -6.71
N LEU A 241 -11.37 -8.67 -6.97
CA LEU A 241 -10.58 -9.80 -6.46
C LEU A 241 -9.82 -9.42 -5.20
N VAL A 242 -9.82 -10.33 -4.23
CA VAL A 242 -9.20 -10.16 -2.91
C VAL A 242 -8.29 -11.34 -2.61
N ALA A 243 -6.98 -11.10 -2.57
CA ALA A 243 -5.98 -12.08 -2.14
C ALA A 243 -5.48 -11.71 -0.75
N ARG A 244 -5.36 -12.67 0.16
CA ARG A 244 -4.79 -12.45 1.50
C ARG A 244 -3.87 -13.56 1.91
N CYS A 245 -2.85 -13.23 2.68
CA CYS A 245 -2.00 -14.24 3.31
C CYS A 245 -1.49 -13.84 4.69
N LEU A 246 -1.12 -14.86 5.47
CA LEU A 246 -0.32 -14.78 6.68
C LEU A 246 1.06 -15.40 6.43
N ALA A 247 2.11 -14.77 6.97
CA ALA A 247 3.49 -15.23 6.84
C ALA A 247 4.34 -14.87 8.08
N ASP A 248 5.51 -15.50 8.21
CA ASP A 248 6.49 -15.12 9.25
C ASP A 248 7.41 -13.96 8.81
N GLU A 249 7.54 -13.76 7.50
CA GLU A 249 8.44 -12.78 6.91
C GLU A 249 7.76 -12.03 5.76
N ALA A 250 8.01 -10.71 5.71
CA ALA A 250 7.43 -9.83 4.70
C ALA A 250 7.88 -10.20 3.28
N LEU A 251 9.10 -10.72 3.15
CA LEU A 251 9.64 -11.21 1.88
C LEU A 251 8.78 -12.35 1.30
N HIS A 252 8.31 -13.29 2.14
CA HIS A 252 7.48 -14.42 1.69
C HIS A 252 6.08 -13.97 1.30
N ALA A 253 5.45 -13.11 2.10
CA ALA A 253 4.15 -12.51 1.77
C ALA A 253 4.21 -11.74 0.45
N ARG A 254 5.23 -10.87 0.29
CA ARG A 254 5.44 -10.10 -0.93
C ARG A 254 5.74 -10.99 -2.13
N ALA A 255 6.57 -12.03 -1.98
CA ALA A 255 6.86 -12.97 -3.06
C ALA A 255 5.58 -13.66 -3.56
N TRP A 256 4.69 -14.08 -2.65
CA TRP A 256 3.40 -14.64 -3.01
C TRP A 256 2.50 -13.64 -3.73
N LEU A 257 2.37 -12.41 -3.21
CA LEU A 257 1.60 -11.34 -3.87
C LEU A 257 2.14 -10.99 -5.26
N ILE A 258 3.46 -10.98 -5.46
CA ILE A 258 4.08 -10.75 -6.77
C ILE A 258 3.66 -11.84 -7.76
N GLN A 259 3.58 -13.11 -7.34
CA GLN A 259 3.13 -14.18 -8.22
C GLN A 259 1.65 -14.05 -8.55
N ILE A 260 0.80 -13.78 -7.55
CA ILE A 260 -0.63 -13.54 -7.78
C ILE A 260 -0.83 -12.37 -8.76
N TRP A 261 -0.14 -11.24 -8.53
CA TRP A 261 -0.15 -10.10 -9.44
C TRP A 261 0.30 -10.48 -10.86
N LYS A 262 1.37 -11.28 -11.01
CA LYS A 262 1.85 -11.75 -12.32
C LYS A 262 0.80 -12.55 -13.10
N TYR A 263 0.01 -13.38 -12.41
CA TYR A 263 -1.06 -14.16 -13.04
C TYR A 263 -2.30 -13.31 -13.36
N LEU A 264 -2.68 -12.39 -12.46
CA LEU A 264 -3.89 -11.61 -12.60
C LEU A 264 -3.74 -10.41 -13.53
N ARG A 265 -2.56 -9.77 -13.56
CA ARG A 265 -2.34 -8.52 -14.29
C ARG A 265 -2.60 -8.62 -15.80
N PRO A 266 -2.18 -9.68 -16.52
CA PRO A 266 -2.51 -9.82 -17.94
C PRO A 266 -4.02 -9.90 -18.18
N ALA A 267 -4.75 -10.63 -17.34
CA ALA A 267 -6.19 -10.82 -17.50
C ALA A 267 -6.99 -9.55 -17.13
N LEU A 268 -6.62 -8.87 -16.04
CA LEU A 268 -7.39 -7.73 -15.51
C LEU A 268 -6.96 -6.39 -16.13
N LEU A 269 -5.65 -6.20 -16.30
CA LEU A 269 -5.08 -4.93 -16.77
C LEU A 269 -4.64 -4.99 -18.25
N GLY A 270 -4.61 -6.17 -18.88
CA GLY A 270 -4.25 -6.31 -20.29
C GLY A 270 -2.74 -6.22 -20.56
N ARG A 271 -1.90 -6.45 -19.55
CA ARG A 271 -0.44 -6.23 -19.65
C ARG A 271 0.37 -7.23 -18.84
N GLU A 272 1.48 -7.71 -19.40
CA GLU A 272 2.42 -8.59 -18.71
C GLU A 272 3.07 -7.88 -17.52
N ALA A 273 3.12 -8.51 -16.36
CA ALA A 273 3.70 -7.94 -15.15
C ALA A 273 5.24 -7.85 -15.19
N VAL A 274 5.77 -6.62 -15.22
CA VAL A 274 7.20 -6.34 -15.12
C VAL A 274 7.52 -5.83 -13.72
N THR A 275 8.25 -6.63 -12.95
CA THR A 275 8.63 -6.28 -11.58
C THR A 275 9.45 -4.98 -11.53
N PRO A 276 9.07 -3.99 -10.69
CA PRO A 276 9.84 -2.77 -10.49
C PRO A 276 11.28 -3.08 -10.08
N ARG A 277 12.26 -2.47 -10.76
CA ARG A 277 13.69 -2.71 -10.48
C ARG A 277 14.08 -2.40 -9.03
N ILE A 278 13.42 -1.41 -8.43
CA ILE A 278 13.65 -0.99 -7.04
C ILE A 278 13.29 -2.08 -6.00
N TRP A 279 12.56 -3.13 -6.37
CA TRP A 279 12.30 -4.24 -5.46
C TRP A 279 13.47 -5.21 -5.31
N ASN A 280 14.47 -5.10 -6.19
CA ASN A 280 15.67 -5.95 -6.20
C ASN A 280 16.93 -5.19 -5.75
N THR A 281 16.78 -3.97 -5.22
CA THR A 281 17.89 -3.12 -4.73
C THR A 281 18.03 -3.16 -3.23
#